data_AF-A0A1M5GKX0-F1
#
_entry.id   AF-A0A1M5GKX0-F1
#
_cell.length_a   1.000
_cell.length_b   1.000
_cell.length_c   1.000
_cell.angle_alpha   90.00
_cell.angle_beta   90.00
_cell.angle_gamma   90.00
#
_symmetry.space_group_name_H-M   'P 1'
#
loop_
_entity.id
_entity.type
_entity.pdbx_description
1 polymer ?
#
loop_
_entity_poly.entity_id
_entity_poly.type
_entity_poly.pdbx_seq_one_letter_code
_entity_poly.pdbx_strand_id
1 'polypeptide(L)' 'MGLALKNKTVDKYFGFLRRLDNESKKRLILKLKQSMENKEKPVIRLRNLSGAWEDSRDSDEIIKEIKDSRVEKK' A
#
# COMPACT_ATOMS: atom_id res chain seq x y z
N MET A 1 -12.48 -21.91 -19.42
CA MET A 1 -12.65 -22.64 -18.13
C MET A 1 -13.73 -21.95 -17.31
N GLY A 2 -15.00 -22.18 -17.64
CA GLY A 2 -16.11 -21.70 -16.83
C GLY A 2 -16.32 -22.65 -15.67
N LEU A 3 -16.18 -22.16 -14.44
CA LEU A 3 -16.53 -22.92 -13.25
C LEU A 3 -18.03 -23.21 -13.33
N ALA A 4 -18.40 -24.43 -13.77
CA ALA A 4 -19.75 -24.92 -13.62
C ALA A 4 -20.01 -25.10 -12.13
N LEU A 5 -20.45 -24.02 -11.47
CA LEU A 5 -20.85 -24.01 -10.07
C LEU A 5 -22.05 -24.95 -9.93
N LYS A 6 -21.81 -26.21 -9.56
CA LYS A 6 -22.88 -27.07 -9.07
C LYS A 6 -23.52 -26.33 -7.89
N ASN A 7 -24.82 -26.05 -7.95
CA ASN A 7 -25.56 -25.27 -6.93
C ASN A 7 -25.21 -25.67 -5.48
N LYS A 8 -24.96 -26.97 -5.24
CA LYS A 8 -24.51 -27.50 -3.94
C LYS A 8 -23.25 -26.84 -3.37
N THR A 9 -22.32 -26.41 -4.21
CA THR A 9 -21.09 -25.73 -3.77
C THR A 9 -21.39 -24.30 -3.35
N VAL A 10 -22.25 -23.61 -4.10
CA VAL A 10 -22.71 -22.24 -3.79
C VAL A 10 -23.48 -22.24 -2.47
N ASP A 11 -24.38 -23.20 -2.27
CA ASP A 11 -25.16 -23.36 -1.03
C ASP A 11 -24.27 -23.59 0.19
N LYS A 12 -23.16 -24.34 0.05
CA LYS A 12 -22.18 -24.52 1.12
C LYS A 12 -21.54 -23.19 1.52
N TYR A 13 -21.09 -22.39 0.55
CA TYR A 13 -20.50 -21.07 0.83
C TYR A 13 -21.51 -20.11 1.48
N PHE A 14 -22.75 -20.08 1.01
CA PHE A 14 -23.81 -19.30 1.67
C PHE A 14 -24.13 -19.83 3.07
N GLY A 15 -24.05 -21.14 3.30
CA GLY A 15 -24.17 -21.75 4.61
C GLY A 15 -23.11 -21.25 5.59
N PHE A 16 -21.85 -21.13 5.15
CA PHE A 16 -20.77 -20.54 5.95
C PHE A 16 -21.04 -19.06 6.25
N LEU A 17 -21.47 -18.29 5.25
CA LEU A 17 -21.79 -16.87 5.43
C LEU A 17 -22.93 -16.65 6.43
N ARG A 18 -23.94 -17.52 6.42
CA ARG A 18 -25.09 -17.44 7.33
C ARG A 18 -24.69 -17.66 8.79
N ARG A 19 -23.73 -18.56 9.03
CA ARG A 19 -23.23 -18.96 10.35
C ARG A 19 -22.20 -17.98 10.95
N LEU A 20 -21.72 -16.99 10.20
CA LEU A 20 -20.85 -15.95 10.73
C LEU A 20 -21.53 -15.18 11.86
N ASP A 21 -20.75 -14.85 12.89
CA ASP A 21 -21.15 -13.93 13.94
C ASP A 21 -21.36 -12.51 13.38
N ASN A 22 -22.05 -11.68 14.16
CA ASN A 22 -22.43 -10.33 13.72
C ASN A 22 -21.23 -9.43 13.45
N GLU A 23 -20.13 -9.57 14.20
CA GLU A 23 -18.92 -8.77 14.01
C GLU A 23 -18.19 -9.17 12.72
N SER A 24 -18.07 -10.47 12.48
CA SER A 24 -17.49 -10.97 11.23
C SER A 24 -18.30 -10.57 10.00
N LYS A 25 -19.64 -10.55 10.08
CA LYS A 25 -20.52 -10.05 9.00
C LYS A 25 -20.28 -8.57 8.73
N LYS A 26 -20.25 -7.71 9.75
CA LYS A 26 -19.94 -6.28 9.60
C LYS A 26 -18.58 -6.06 8.96
N ARG A 27 -17.56 -6.81 9.39
CA ARG A 27 -16.20 -6.74 8.84
C ARG A 27 -16.15 -7.18 7.38
N LEU A 28 -16.90 -8.20 7.01
CA LEU A 28 -17.01 -8.65 5.62
C LEU A 28 -17.64 -7.58 4.74
N ILE A 29 -18.72 -6.94 5.19
CA ILE A 29 -19.37 -5.82 4.49
C ILE A 29 -18.38 -4.67 4.28
N LEU A 30 -17.61 -4.31 5.32
CA LEU A 30 -16.59 -3.27 5.22
C LEU A 30 -15.54 -3.60 4.16
N LYS A 31 -15.03 -4.84 4.14
CA LYS A 31 -14.04 -5.30 3.16
C LYS A 31 -14.61 -5.32 1.74
N LEU A 32 -15.85 -5.77 1.58
CA LEU A 32 -16.53 -5.77 0.28
C LEU A 32 -16.72 -4.34 -0.22
N LYS A 33 -17.18 -3.42 0.64
CA LYS A 33 -17.27 -1.99 0.34
C LYS A 33 -15.91 -1.45 -0.11
N GLN A 34 -14.85 -1.73 0.64
CA GLN A 34 -13.48 -1.33 0.31
C GLN A 34 -12.95 -1.94 -1.00
N SER A 35 -13.41 -3.14 -1.38
CA SER A 35 -13.01 -3.77 -2.65
C SER A 35 -13.75 -3.20 -3.87
N MET A 36 -14.94 -2.63 -3.67
CA MET A 36 -15.71 -1.95 -4.72
C MET A 36 -15.29 -0.50 -4.88
N GLU A 37 -14.93 0.15 -3.78
CA GLU A 37 -14.27 1.45 -3.79
C GLU A 37 -12.84 1.25 -4.33
N ASN A 38 -12.68 1.35 -5.65
CA ASN A 38 -11.39 1.51 -6.29
C ASN A 38 -10.72 2.73 -5.66
N LYS A 39 -9.94 2.52 -4.60
CA LYS A 39 -8.99 3.51 -4.12
C LYS A 39 -8.05 3.71 -5.29
N GLU A 40 -8.24 4.79 -6.03
CA GLU A 40 -7.19 5.35 -6.87
C GLU A 40 -5.93 5.28 -6.01
N LYS A 41 -4.95 4.47 -6.44
CA LYS A 41 -3.64 4.48 -5.78
C LYS A 41 -3.28 5.96 -5.67
N PRO A 42 -2.89 6.46 -4.47
CA PRO A 42 -2.51 7.86 -4.37
C PRO A 42 -1.52 8.10 -5.49
N VAL A 43 -1.84 9.01 -6.40
CA VAL A 43 -0.97 9.30 -7.53
C VAL A 43 0.30 9.86 -6.90
N ILE A 44 1.28 8.99 -6.68
CA ILE A 44 2.60 9.38 -6.18
C ILE A 44 3.23 10.11 -7.35
N ARG A 45 2.94 11.41 -7.46
CA ARG A 45 3.64 12.29 -8.39
C ARG A 45 5.08 12.33 -7.91
N LEU A 46 6.05 12.23 -8.81
CA LEU A 46 7.49 12.31 -8.50
C LEU A 46 7.84 13.54 -7.62
N ARG A 47 7.07 14.64 -7.77
CA ARG A 47 7.17 15.85 -6.95
C ARG A 47 6.90 15.61 -5.44
N ASN A 48 6.12 14.59 -5.10
CA ASN A 48 5.86 14.20 -3.71
C ASN A 48 7.03 13.42 -3.10
N LEU A 49 7.96 12.93 -3.93
CA LEU A 49 9.16 12.21 -3.51
C LEU A 49 10.39 13.13 -3.46
N SER A 50 10.33 14.32 -4.08
CA SER A 50 11.46 15.24 -4.24
C SER A 50 11.61 16.26 -3.11
N GLY A 51 11.00 16.04 -1.94
CA GLY A 51 10.86 17.05 -0.88
C GLY A 51 11.48 16.72 0.47
N ALA A 52 12.32 15.68 0.58
CA ALA A 52 12.80 15.20 1.88
C ALA A 52 14.29 15.48 2.15
N TRP A 53 14.95 16.33 1.34
CA TRP A 53 16.29 16.81 1.69
C TRP A 53 16.20 18.26 2.15
N GLU A 54 16.05 18.41 3.47
CA GLU A 54 16.17 19.67 4.18
C GLU A 54 17.55 19.64 4.85
N ASP A 55 18.50 20.37 4.29
CA ASP A 55 19.85 20.51 4.82
C ASP A 55 20.09 21.98 5.14
N SER A 56 20.55 22.27 6.35
CA SER A 56 20.87 23.62 6.79
C SER A 56 22.22 24.10 6.24
N ARG A 57 23.01 23.19 5.66
CA ARG A 57 24.34 23.46 5.12
C ARG A 57 24.24 24.11 3.75
N ASP A 58 25.16 25.04 3.50
CA ASP A 58 25.27 25.64 2.17
C ASP A 58 25.81 24.62 1.16
N SER A 59 25.46 24.80 -0.12
CA SER A 59 25.90 23.92 -1.20
C SER A 59 27.43 23.79 -1.26
N ASP A 60 28.15 24.87 -0.95
CA ASP A 60 29.62 24.88 -0.94
C ASP A 60 30.20 24.02 0.20
N GLU A 61 29.53 23.97 1.35
CA GLU A 61 29.94 23.13 2.49
C GLU A 61 29.78 21.64 2.16
N ILE A 62 28.66 21.28 1.53
CA ILE A 62 28.39 19.91 1.09
C ILE A 62 29.42 19.45 0.05
N ILE A 63 29.72 20.32 -0.93
CA ILE A 63 30.73 20.03 -1.97
C ILE A 63 32.12 19.85 -1.34
N LYS A 64 32.47 20.68 -0.36
CA LYS A 64 33.75 20.59 0.35
C LYS A 64 33.89 19.28 1.12
N GLU A 65 32.86 18.86 1.87
CA GLU A 65 32.85 17.59 2.60
C GLU A 65 32.97 16.37 1.66
N ILE A 66 32.27 16.38 0.52
CA ILE A 66 32.37 15.30 -0.47
C ILE A 66 33.77 15.23 -1.07
N LYS A 67 34.44 16.37 -1.29
CA LYS A 67 35.82 16.40 -1.78
C LYS A 67 36.80 15.91 -0.72
N ASP A 68 36.65 16.38 0.51
CA ASP A 68 37.54 16.05 1.62
C ASP A 68 37.43 14.58 2.02
N SER A 69 36.23 13.99 1.95
CA SER A 69 36.00 12.55 2.19
C SER A 69 36.61 11.62 1.13
N ARG A 70 36.87 12.13 -0.08
CA ARG A 70 37.53 11.38 -1.16
C ARG A 70 39.05 11.38 -1.07
N VAL A 71 39.64 12.22 -0.23
CA VAL A 71 41.07 12.19 0.03
C VAL A 71 41.33 11.10 1.07
N GLU A 72 41.91 9.98 0.65
CA GLU A 72 42.38 8.96 1.59
C GLU A 72 43.27 9.62 2.65
N LYS A 73 42.86 9.54 3.92
CA LYS A 73 43.69 9.95 5.05
C LYS A 73 44.91 9.03 5.08
N LYS A 74 46.07 9.59 4.76
CA LYS A 74 47.38 8.97 5.02
C LYS A 74 47.65 8.83 6.51
#